data_AF-A0A3M1I1R8-F1
#
_entry.id   AF-A0A3M1I1R8-F1
#
_cell.length_a   1.000
_cell.length_b   1.000
_cell.length_c   1.000
_cell.angle_alpha   90.00
_cell.angle_beta   90.00
_cell.angle_gamma   90.00
#
_symmetry.space_group_name_H-M   'P 1'
#
loop_
_entity.id
_entity.type
_entity.pdbx_description
1 polymer ?
#
loop_
_entity_poly.entity_id
_entity_poly.type
_entity_poly.pdbx_seq_one_letter_code
_entity_poly.pdbx_strand_id
1 'polypeptide(L)'
;MQGKEIIYKAFQEGWLSKEKEKEVLQLCHHYKTTQEKRIFVEILCERKLVSWDIIPQLKLRLGDFILNEFLGQGASATVYKTSCLKENGLTVALKILRPSHAEDIRLFQRFEREAYSLLQLSHPNLVQGLDFGNWQGIYYCAMEYLQGRSLKDILKERRKSPFRKPCTI
;
A
#
# COMPACT_ATOMS: atom_id res chain seq x y z
N MET A 1 16.55 5.54 11.56
CA MET A 1 16.66 4.90 12.89
C MET A 1 15.71 5.48 13.96
N GLN A 2 15.33 6.77 13.93
CA GLN A 2 14.44 7.39 14.93
C GLN A 2 13.00 6.80 15.03
N GLY A 3 12.40 6.34 13.93
CA GLY A 3 11.01 5.84 13.95
C GLY A 3 10.79 4.57 14.79
N LYS A 4 11.78 3.65 14.82
CA LYS A 4 11.70 2.44 15.64
C LYS A 4 11.74 2.77 17.13
N GLU A 5 12.57 3.73 17.51
CA GLU A 5 12.77 4.18 18.90
C GLU A 5 11.49 4.81 19.48
N ILE A 6 10.78 5.61 18.68
CA ILE A 6 9.49 6.19 19.05
C ILE A 6 8.43 5.10 19.26
N ILE A 7 8.38 4.09 18.38
CA ILE A 7 7.45 2.96 18.52
C ILE A 7 7.77 2.14 19.78
N TYR A 8 9.05 1.89 20.06
CA TYR A 8 9.47 1.18 21.27
C TYR A 8 9.13 1.95 22.54
N LYS A 9 9.35 3.28 22.56
CA LYS A 9 9.03 4.14 23.69
C LYS A 9 7.52 4.24 23.93
N ALA A 10 6.73 4.42 22.87
CA ALA A 10 5.27 4.40 22.94
C ALA A 10 4.72 3.06 23.47
N PHE A 11 5.40 1.94 23.18
CA PHE A 11 5.03 0.63 23.71
C PHE A 11 5.41 0.46 25.19
N GLN A 12 6.60 0.92 25.60
CA GLN A 12 7.04 0.86 27.00
C GLN A 12 6.21 1.73 27.93
N GLU A 13 5.73 2.87 27.45
CA GLU A 13 4.93 3.81 28.25
C GLU A 13 3.43 3.46 28.30
N GLY A 14 2.99 2.38 27.63
CA GLY A 14 1.58 1.94 27.65
C GLY A 14 0.65 2.76 26.73
N TRP A 15 1.21 3.51 25.78
CA TRP A 15 0.47 4.41 24.91
C TRP A 15 -0.25 3.70 23.76
N LEU A 16 -0.47 2.37 23.74
CA LEU A 16 -1.23 1.69 22.65
C LEU A 16 -2.41 0.76 23.11
N SER A 17 -3.67 1.21 22.99
CA SER A 17 -5.00 0.59 23.20
C SER A 17 -5.88 0.84 21.96
N LYS A 18 -7.06 0.22 21.87
CA LYS A 18 -7.89 0.17 20.64
C LYS A 18 -8.48 1.52 20.18
N GLU A 19 -8.45 2.58 20.99
CA GLU A 19 -9.02 3.91 20.65
C GLU A 19 -8.06 4.90 19.91
N LYS A 20 -7.01 4.42 19.23
CA LYS A 20 -5.77 5.21 18.98
C LYS A 20 -5.50 5.84 17.64
N GLU A 21 -6.51 5.94 16.79
CA GLU A 21 -6.35 6.68 15.54
C GLU A 21 -5.95 8.14 15.79
N LYS A 22 -6.57 8.81 16.78
CA LYS A 22 -6.28 10.23 17.10
C LYS A 22 -4.84 10.46 17.57
N GLU A 23 -4.30 9.59 18.41
CA GLU A 23 -2.93 9.70 18.90
C GLU A 23 -1.92 9.45 17.77
N VAL A 24 -2.17 8.46 16.92
CA VAL A 24 -1.32 8.19 15.75
C VAL A 24 -1.34 9.36 14.77
N LEU A 25 -2.50 9.97 14.53
CA LEU A 25 -2.59 11.20 13.74
C LEU A 25 -1.75 12.33 14.33
N GLN A 26 -1.81 12.54 15.65
CA GLN A 26 -0.99 13.56 16.34
C GLN A 26 0.51 13.25 16.24
N LEU A 27 0.92 12.01 16.48
CA LEU A 27 2.31 11.57 16.34
C LEU A 27 2.81 11.73 14.89
N CYS A 28 1.94 11.49 13.90
CA CYS A 28 2.28 11.69 12.49
C CYS A 28 2.68 13.14 12.15
N HIS A 29 2.25 14.14 12.94
CA HIS A 29 2.69 15.55 12.75
C HIS A 29 4.15 15.77 13.11
N HIS A 30 4.77 14.90 13.92
CA HIS A 30 6.18 15.01 14.31
C HIS A 30 7.14 14.55 13.20
N TYR A 31 6.66 13.79 12.22
CA TYR A 31 7.46 13.35 11.08
C TYR A 31 7.43 14.38 9.96
N LYS A 32 8.60 14.70 9.40
CA LYS A 32 8.75 15.76 8.40
C LYS A 32 8.44 15.27 6.99
N THR A 33 8.80 14.03 6.69
CA THR A 33 8.67 13.46 5.34
C THR A 33 7.46 12.53 5.22
N THR A 34 6.88 12.42 4.02
CA THR A 34 5.83 11.41 3.75
C THR A 34 6.38 10.00 3.96
N GLN A 35 7.64 9.75 3.63
CA GLN A 35 8.26 8.44 3.81
C GLN A 35 8.25 8.00 5.27
N GLU A 36 8.65 8.88 6.20
CA GLU A 36 8.62 8.60 7.63
C GLU A 36 7.22 8.35 8.15
N LYS A 37 6.25 9.22 7.78
CA LYS A 37 4.84 9.05 8.17
C LYS A 37 4.29 7.72 7.70
N ARG A 38 4.56 7.35 6.43
CA ARG A 38 4.14 6.07 5.86
C ARG A 38 4.77 4.90 6.60
N ILE A 39 6.10 4.90 6.78
CA ILE A 39 6.82 3.84 7.48
C ILE A 39 6.23 3.62 8.87
N PHE A 40 6.02 4.70 9.61
CA PHE A 40 5.47 4.64 10.96
C PHE A 40 4.10 3.96 10.97
N VAL A 41 3.18 4.41 10.10
CA VAL A 41 1.80 3.89 10.04
C VAL A 41 1.78 2.46 9.52
N GLU A 42 2.55 2.13 8.48
CA GLU A 42 2.66 0.76 7.97
C GLU A 42 3.09 -0.21 9.08
N ILE A 43 4.10 0.14 9.89
CA ILE A 43 4.56 -0.70 11.01
C ILE A 43 3.43 -0.91 12.03
N LEU A 44 2.68 0.14 12.38
CA LEU A 44 1.57 0.04 13.32
C LEU A 44 0.45 -0.85 12.78
N CYS A 45 0.09 -0.71 11.51
CA CYS A 45 -0.91 -1.53 10.85
C CYS A 45 -0.47 -3.00 10.74
N GLU A 46 0.78 -3.27 10.37
CA GLU A 46 1.35 -4.64 10.30
C GLU A 46 1.34 -5.33 11.67
N ARG A 47 1.59 -4.58 12.74
CA ARG A 47 1.51 -5.06 14.13
C ARG A 47 0.08 -5.15 14.66
N LYS A 48 -0.93 -4.85 13.84
CA LYS A 48 -2.36 -4.82 14.20
C LYS A 48 -2.68 -3.88 15.37
N LEU A 49 -1.89 -2.81 15.49
CA LEU A 49 -2.12 -1.78 16.50
C LEU A 49 -3.16 -0.75 16.03
N VAL A 50 -3.26 -0.53 14.72
CA VAL A 50 -4.22 0.38 14.09
C VAL A 50 -4.76 -0.28 12.81
N SER A 51 -5.99 0.08 12.41
CA SER A 51 -6.56 -0.34 11.13
C SER A 51 -5.92 0.42 9.97
N TRP A 52 -5.92 -0.18 8.78
CA TRP A 52 -5.51 0.52 7.55
C TRP A 52 -6.48 1.64 7.14
N ASP A 53 -7.66 1.73 7.76
CA ASP A 53 -8.65 2.80 7.55
C ASP A 53 -8.16 4.19 8.01
N ILE A 54 -7.02 4.25 8.70
CA ILE A 54 -6.37 5.50 9.08
C ILE A 54 -5.69 6.22 7.89
N ILE A 55 -5.35 5.49 6.82
CA ILE A 55 -4.64 6.03 5.65
C ILE A 55 -5.31 7.28 5.06
N PRO A 56 -6.63 7.30 4.77
CA PRO A 56 -7.28 8.51 4.23
C PRO A 56 -7.18 9.72 5.18
N GLN A 57 -7.16 9.48 6.50
CA GLN A 57 -7.10 10.53 7.51
C GLN A 57 -5.73 11.22 7.55
N LEU A 58 -4.67 10.51 7.19
CA LEU A 58 -3.29 11.00 7.18
C LEU A 58 -2.96 11.89 5.99
N LYS A 59 -3.79 11.87 4.94
CA LYS A 59 -3.59 12.64 3.69
C LYS A 59 -2.16 12.51 3.15
N LEU A 60 -1.63 11.29 3.14
CA LEU A 60 -0.26 11.03 2.69
C LEU A 60 -0.14 11.37 1.19
N ARG A 61 0.85 12.21 0.86
CA ARG A 61 1.10 12.67 -0.51
C ARG A 61 2.48 12.24 -0.99
N LEU A 62 2.53 11.56 -2.12
CA LEU A 62 3.74 11.13 -2.81
C LEU A 62 3.77 11.82 -4.19
N GLY A 63 4.53 12.90 -4.33
CA GLY A 63 4.51 13.69 -5.56
C GLY A 63 3.12 14.23 -5.84
N ASP A 64 2.51 13.84 -6.96
CA ASP A 64 1.14 14.23 -7.34
C ASP A 64 0.08 13.20 -6.95
N PHE A 65 0.47 12.18 -6.20
CA PHE A 65 -0.41 11.11 -5.75
C PHE A 65 -0.86 11.32 -4.30
N ILE A 66 -2.17 11.31 -4.05
CA ILE A 66 -2.75 11.29 -2.70
C ILE A 66 -3.20 9.87 -2.39
N LEU A 67 -2.64 9.26 -1.35
CA LEU A 67 -3.01 7.91 -0.92
C LEU A 67 -4.35 7.98 -0.18
N ASN A 68 -5.39 7.36 -0.74
CA ASN A 68 -6.74 7.41 -0.20
C ASN A 68 -7.11 6.17 0.60
N GLU A 69 -6.69 4.99 0.16
CA GLU A 69 -7.16 3.72 0.75
C GLU A 69 -6.10 2.64 0.58
N PHE A 70 -5.95 1.77 1.58
CA PHE A 70 -5.15 0.56 1.42
C PHE A 70 -5.96 -0.50 0.67
N LEU A 71 -5.40 -1.02 -0.43
CA LEU A 71 -6.03 -2.07 -1.23
C LEU A 71 -5.47 -3.46 -0.91
N GLY A 72 -4.21 -3.52 -0.51
CA GLY A 72 -3.59 -4.79 -0.17
C GLY A 72 -2.08 -4.73 -0.03
N GLN A 73 -1.53 -5.82 0.48
CA GLN A 73 -0.11 -6.00 0.66
C GLN A 73 0.34 -7.28 -0.04
N GLY A 74 1.35 -7.15 -0.90
CA GLY A 74 2.05 -8.27 -1.54
C GLY A 74 3.37 -8.58 -0.84
N ALA A 75 4.15 -9.48 -1.45
CA ALA A 75 5.46 -9.88 -0.92
C ALA A 75 6.47 -8.72 -0.87
N SER A 76 6.49 -7.85 -1.87
CA SER A 76 7.51 -6.78 -1.97
C SER A 76 6.93 -5.37 -1.79
N ALA A 77 5.62 -5.20 -1.95
CA ALA A 77 5.00 -3.90 -2.12
C ALA A 77 3.63 -3.80 -1.44
N THR A 78 3.25 -2.57 -1.11
CA THR A 78 1.92 -2.21 -0.63
C THR A 78 1.16 -1.48 -1.73
N VAL A 79 -0.13 -1.78 -1.92
CA VAL A 79 -0.96 -1.18 -2.97
C VAL A 79 -2.00 -0.29 -2.34
N TYR A 80 -2.14 0.93 -2.87
CA TYR A 80 -3.10 1.93 -2.42
C TYR A 80 -4.01 2.37 -3.56
N LYS A 81 -5.26 2.69 -3.24
CA LYS A 81 -6.11 3.51 -4.08
C LYS A 81 -5.67 4.94 -3.91
N THR A 82 -5.50 5.64 -5.02
CA THR A 82 -4.80 6.91 -5.04
C THR A 82 -5.42 7.84 -6.06
N SER A 83 -5.55 9.12 -5.73
CA SER A 83 -5.93 10.18 -6.68
C SER A 83 -4.66 10.83 -7.23
N CYS A 84 -4.53 10.89 -8.56
CA CYS A 84 -3.44 11.62 -9.20
C CYS A 84 -3.86 13.06 -9.56
N LEU A 85 -3.12 14.04 -9.05
CA LEU A 85 -3.46 15.46 -9.15
C LEU A 85 -3.17 16.06 -10.53
N LYS A 86 -2.25 15.49 -11.31
CA LYS A 86 -1.88 15.99 -12.65
C LYS A 86 -2.93 15.64 -13.71
N GLU A 87 -3.64 14.53 -13.54
CA GLU A 87 -4.60 13.97 -14.49
C GLU A 87 -6.04 14.19 -13.99
N ASN A 88 -6.35 15.41 -13.55
CA ASN A 88 -7.68 15.81 -13.07
C ASN A 88 -8.27 14.92 -11.97
N GLY A 89 -7.44 14.40 -11.06
CA GLY A 89 -7.89 13.55 -9.96
C GLY A 89 -8.15 12.10 -10.37
N LEU A 90 -7.61 11.64 -11.50
CA LEU A 90 -7.72 10.25 -11.96
C LEU A 90 -7.41 9.28 -10.81
N THR A 91 -8.31 8.33 -10.59
CA THR A 91 -8.11 7.29 -9.59
C THR A 91 -7.24 6.18 -10.16
N VAL A 92 -6.14 5.89 -9.49
CA VAL A 92 -5.14 4.88 -9.86
C VAL A 92 -4.87 3.94 -8.69
N ALA A 93 -4.41 2.73 -9.00
CA ALA A 93 -3.78 1.87 -8.01
C ALA A 93 -2.29 2.20 -7.97
N LEU A 94 -1.76 2.56 -6.80
CA LEU A 94 -0.35 2.89 -6.62
C LEU A 94 0.31 1.79 -5.82
N LYS A 95 1.16 1.01 -6.47
CA LYS A 95 1.97 -0.04 -5.84
C LYS A 95 3.31 0.58 -5.42
N ILE A 96 3.59 0.54 -4.13
CA ILE A 96 4.74 1.19 -3.51
C ILE A 96 5.67 0.14 -2.91
N LEU A 97 6.97 0.21 -3.22
CA LEU A 97 7.96 -0.69 -2.64
C LEU A 97 8.04 -0.49 -1.12
N ARG A 98 8.06 -1.61 -0.39
CA ARG A 98 8.17 -1.56 1.06
C ARG A 98 9.57 -1.09 1.49
N PRO A 99 9.67 -0.21 2.49
CA PRO A 99 10.96 0.32 2.96
C PRO A 99 11.92 -0.79 3.40
N SER A 100 11.40 -1.83 4.07
CA SER A 100 12.16 -3.02 4.49
C SER A 100 12.78 -3.82 3.36
N HIS A 101 12.34 -3.60 2.12
CA HIS A 101 12.84 -4.31 0.93
C HIS A 101 13.59 -3.38 -0.03
N ALA A 102 13.66 -2.07 0.26
CA ALA A 102 14.39 -1.11 -0.57
C ALA A 102 15.91 -1.32 -0.51
N GLU A 103 16.42 -1.92 0.58
CA GLU A 103 17.84 -2.27 0.75
C GLU A 103 18.21 -3.62 0.11
N ASP A 104 17.23 -4.50 -0.20
CA ASP A 104 17.49 -5.74 -0.94
C ASP A 104 17.39 -5.50 -2.46
N ILE A 105 18.56 -5.39 -3.08
CA ILE A 105 18.72 -5.18 -4.53
C ILE A 105 17.89 -6.17 -5.36
N ARG A 106 17.74 -7.43 -4.94
CA ARG A 106 16.98 -8.43 -5.72
C ARG A 106 15.50 -8.11 -5.75
N LEU A 107 14.96 -7.60 -4.64
CA LEU A 107 13.54 -7.25 -4.54
C LEU A 107 13.24 -5.96 -5.28
N PHE A 108 14.15 -4.99 -5.21
CA PHE A 108 14.09 -3.80 -6.07
C PHE A 108 14.10 -4.19 -7.56
N GLN A 109 15.05 -5.00 -8.01
CA GLN A 109 15.14 -5.44 -9.42
C GLN A 109 13.92 -6.25 -9.90
N ARG A 110 13.26 -6.99 -9.00
CA ARG A 110 12.00 -7.66 -9.32
C ARG A 110 10.87 -6.67 -9.46
N PHE A 111 10.76 -5.72 -8.53
CA PHE A 111 9.75 -4.67 -8.58
C PHE A 111 9.87 -3.81 -9.84
N GLU A 112 11.09 -3.41 -10.18
CA GLU A 112 11.41 -2.66 -11.40
C GLU A 112 11.03 -3.45 -12.67
N ARG A 113 11.42 -4.73 -12.76
CA ARG A 113 11.04 -5.58 -13.89
C ARG A 113 9.53 -5.76 -14.03
N GLU A 114 8.82 -5.97 -12.92
CA GLU A 114 7.36 -6.07 -12.93
C GLU A 114 6.72 -4.77 -13.44
N ALA A 115 7.21 -3.61 -12.99
CA ALA A 115 6.70 -2.31 -13.42
C ALA A 115 6.94 -2.07 -14.92
N TYR A 116 8.16 -2.31 -15.42
CA TYR A 116 8.46 -2.18 -16.85
C TYR A 116 7.60 -3.10 -17.70
N SER A 117 7.36 -4.34 -17.24
CA SER A 117 6.51 -5.29 -17.97
C SER A 117 5.07 -4.77 -18.08
N LEU A 118 4.52 -4.20 -16.99
CA LEU A 118 3.16 -3.64 -16.99
C LEU A 118 3.02 -2.37 -17.84
N LEU A 119 4.08 -1.58 -17.97
CA LEU A 119 4.09 -0.39 -18.83
C LEU A 119 4.09 -0.74 -20.32
N GLN A 120 4.73 -1.84 -20.70
CA GLN A 120 4.86 -2.24 -22.11
C GLN A 120 3.69 -3.10 -22.61
N LEU A 121 2.98 -3.78 -21.72
CA LEU A 121 1.87 -4.65 -22.08
C LEU A 121 0.55 -3.87 -22.07
N SER A 122 -0.21 -3.98 -23.17
CA SER A 122 -1.58 -3.46 -23.24
C SER A 122 -2.51 -4.55 -23.75
N HIS A 123 -3.45 -4.96 -22.91
CA HIS A 123 -4.42 -6.01 -23.23
C HIS A 123 -5.68 -5.83 -22.38
N PRO A 124 -6.90 -6.02 -22.92
CA PRO A 124 -8.17 -5.75 -22.23
C PRO A 124 -8.37 -6.55 -20.92
N ASN A 125 -7.64 -7.65 -20.74
CA ASN A 125 -7.71 -8.51 -19.55
C ASN A 125 -6.47 -8.39 -18.62
N LEU A 126 -5.59 -7.42 -18.87
CA LEU A 126 -4.43 -7.13 -18.03
C LEU A 126 -4.56 -5.73 -17.45
N VAL A 127 -4.11 -5.55 -16.21
CA VAL A 127 -4.02 -4.22 -15.60
C VAL A 127 -2.99 -3.40 -16.38
N GLN A 128 -3.39 -2.24 -16.87
CA GLN A 128 -2.49 -1.33 -17.58
C GLN A 128 -1.57 -0.60 -16.59
N GLY A 129 -0.25 -0.67 -16.81
CA GLY A 129 0.70 0.23 -16.17
C GLY A 129 0.57 1.63 -16.75
N LEU A 130 0.56 2.65 -15.90
CA LEU A 130 0.43 4.06 -16.28
C LEU A 130 1.76 4.79 -16.11
N ASP A 131 2.45 4.57 -14.99
CA ASP A 131 3.72 5.23 -14.68
C ASP A 131 4.59 4.38 -13.73
N PHE A 132 5.89 4.61 -13.76
CA PHE A 132 6.85 4.06 -12.82
C PHE A 132 7.89 5.12 -12.48
N GLY A 133 8.14 5.30 -11.18
CA GLY A 133 9.04 6.36 -10.76
C GLY A 133 9.57 6.21 -9.34
N ASN A 134 10.33 7.23 -8.96
CA ASN A 134 10.84 7.41 -7.61
C ASN A 134 10.46 8.81 -7.13
N TRP A 135 10.00 8.90 -5.88
CA TRP A 135 9.79 10.17 -5.22
C TRP A 135 10.36 10.13 -3.82
N GLN A 136 11.35 10.98 -3.54
CA GLN A 136 12.06 11.02 -2.25
C GLN A 136 12.54 9.64 -1.78
N GLY A 137 13.08 8.82 -2.67
CA GLY A 137 13.54 7.46 -2.34
C GLY A 137 12.42 6.41 -2.24
N ILE A 138 11.16 6.80 -2.45
CA ILE A 138 10.03 5.88 -2.53
C ILE A 138 9.80 5.49 -3.98
N TYR A 139 10.07 4.23 -4.31
CA TYR A 139 9.75 3.67 -5.62
C TYR A 139 8.28 3.28 -5.71
N TYR A 140 7.64 3.62 -6.83
CA TYR A 140 6.23 3.35 -7.08
C TYR A 140 5.97 2.93 -8.52
N CYS A 141 4.88 2.21 -8.72
CA CYS A 141 4.28 1.92 -10.02
C CYS A 141 2.79 2.29 -9.95
N ALA A 142 2.39 3.26 -10.77
CA ALA A 142 1.00 3.64 -10.94
C ALA A 142 0.38 2.76 -12.03
N MET A 143 -0.80 2.23 -11.74
CA MET A 143 -1.52 1.35 -12.65
C MET A 143 -3.01 1.66 -12.60
N GLU A 144 -3.73 1.18 -13.60
CA GLU A 144 -5.19 1.29 -13.65
C GLU A 144 -5.83 0.76 -12.36
N TYR A 145 -6.77 1.53 -11.81
CA TYR A 145 -7.57 1.07 -10.69
C TYR A 145 -8.81 0.32 -11.19
N LEU A 146 -8.85 -0.98 -10.92
CA LEU A 146 -10.01 -1.81 -11.24
C LEU A 146 -11.01 -1.82 -10.07
N GLN A 147 -12.25 -1.42 -10.35
CA GLN A 147 -13.35 -1.54 -9.41
C GLN A 147 -13.86 -2.98 -9.40
N GLY A 148 -13.69 -3.70 -8.29
CA GLY A 148 -14.17 -5.08 -8.19
C GLY A 148 -13.64 -5.83 -6.99
N ARG A 149 -14.04 -7.10 -6.89
CA ARG A 149 -13.55 -8.03 -5.86
C ARG A 149 -12.35 -8.80 -6.39
N SER A 150 -11.37 -9.08 -5.54
CA SER A 150 -10.26 -9.93 -5.94
C SER A 150 -10.76 -11.36 -6.19
N LEU A 151 -10.12 -12.08 -7.12
CA LEU A 151 -10.41 -13.50 -7.34
C LEU A 151 -10.30 -14.31 -6.04
N LYS A 152 -9.36 -13.96 -5.16
CA LYS A 152 -9.18 -14.58 -3.85
C LYS A 152 -10.44 -14.47 -2.98
N ASP A 153 -11.11 -13.32 -3.00
CA ASP A 153 -12.33 -13.09 -2.23
C ASP A 153 -13.49 -13.93 -2.79
N ILE A 154 -13.62 -13.94 -4.12
CA ILE A 154 -14.60 -14.77 -4.83
C ILE A 154 -14.38 -16.26 -4.52
N LEU A 155 -13.13 -16.72 -4.53
CA LEU A 155 -12.79 -18.11 -4.24
C LEU A 155 -13.03 -18.50 -2.78
N LYS A 156 -12.77 -17.60 -1.82
CA LYS A 156 -13.09 -17.82 -0.40
C LYS A 156 -14.59 -17.95 -0.17
N GLU A 157 -15.39 -17.13 -0.84
CA GLU A 157 -16.85 -17.18 -0.77
C GLU A 157 -17.38 -18.49 -1.40
N ARG A 158 -16.86 -18.86 -2.58
CA ARG A 158 -17.25 -20.12 -3.25
C ARG A 158 -16.83 -21.39 -2.48
N ARG A 159 -15.75 -21.35 -1.71
CA ARG A 159 -15.37 -22.47 -0.81
C ARG A 159 -16.42 -22.76 0.27
N LYS A 160 -17.33 -21.83 0.56
CA LYS A 160 -18.48 -22.03 1.46
C LYS A 160 -19.74 -22.53 0.74
N SER A 161 -19.72 -22.68 -0.58
CA SER A 161 -20.83 -23.26 -1.34
C SER A 161 -20.69 -24.79 -1.42
N PRO A 162 -21.73 -25.58 -1.06
CA PRO A 162 -21.68 -27.04 -1.10
C PRO A 162 -21.64 -27.63 -2.52
N PHE A 163 -21.78 -26.81 -3.56
CA PHE A 163 -21.82 -27.28 -4.95
C PHE A 163 -20.46 -27.14 -5.64
N ARG A 164 -19.54 -28.05 -5.32
CA ARG A 164 -18.45 -28.38 -6.24
C ARG A 164 -19.01 -29.26 -7.35
N LYS A 165 -19.23 -28.70 -8.55
CA LYS A 165 -19.11 -29.52 -9.75
C LYS A 165 -17.61 -29.70 -10.02
N PRO A 166 -17.07 -30.93 -10.01
CA PRO A 166 -15.70 -31.15 -10.42
C PRO A 166 -15.52 -30.65 -11.86
N CYS A 167 -14.46 -29.89 -12.12
CA CYS A 167 -14.01 -29.67 -13.48
C CYS A 167 -13.47 -30.99 -14.00
N THR A 168 -14.25 -31.66 -14.84
CA THR A 168 -13.74 -32.76 -15.68
C THR A 168 -12.87 -32.13 -16.77
N ILE A 169 -11.61 -32.54 -16.84
CA ILE A 169 -10.75 -32.30 -18.01
C ILE A 169 -11.11 -33.35 -19.06
#